data_AF-A0A4V2Y0E7-F1
#
_entry.id   AF-A0A4V2Y0E7-F1
#
_cell.length_a   1.000
_cell.length_b   1.000
_cell.length_c   1.000
_cell.angle_alpha   90.00
_cell.angle_beta   90.00
_cell.angle_gamma   90.00
#
_symmetry.space_group_name_H-M   'P 1'
#
loop_
_entity.id
_entity.type
_entity.pdbx_description
1 polymer ?
#
loop_
_entity_poly.entity_id
_entity_poly.type
_entity_poly.pdbx_seq_one_letter_code
_entity_poly.pdbx_strand_id
1 'polypeptide(L)' 'SQPTTNPADFYRADPAHHYARVLHEVSADGRAYAFAFDDVAGFASYIQDNAPSSLTLTLTPF' A
#
# COMPACT_ATOMS: atom_id res chain seq x y z
N SER A 1 -3.74 19.86 6.20
CA SER A 1 -3.32 19.17 7.43
C SER A 1 -2.62 17.88 7.04
N GLN A 2 -1.82 17.30 7.94
CA GLN A 2 -1.15 16.01 7.74
C GLN A 2 -1.48 15.10 8.93
N PRO A 3 -1.46 13.76 8.74
CA PRO A 3 -1.27 13.05 7.47
C PRO A 3 -2.51 13.17 6.56
N THR A 4 -2.30 13.12 5.24
CA THR A 4 -3.40 12.96 4.28
C THR A 4 -3.96 11.53 4.38
N THR A 5 -5.28 11.39 4.55
CA THR A 5 -5.94 10.08 4.71
C THR A 5 -6.83 9.69 3.52
N ASN A 6 -7.09 10.61 2.59
CA ASN A 6 -7.83 10.34 1.36
C ASN A 6 -6.85 9.95 0.24
N PRO A 7 -6.87 8.69 -0.25
CA PRO A 7 -5.93 8.24 -1.27
C PRO A 7 -6.13 8.94 -2.62
N ALA A 8 -7.32 9.52 -2.86
CA ALA A 8 -7.56 10.30 -4.08
C ALA A 8 -6.65 11.53 -4.18
N ASP A 9 -6.13 12.03 -3.05
CA ASP A 9 -5.26 13.20 -3.01
C ASP A 9 -3.77 12.84 -3.20
N PHE A 10 -3.42 11.55 -3.23
CA PHE A 10 -2.05 11.10 -3.41
C PHE A 10 -1.57 11.25 -4.86
N TYR A 11 -0.26 11.46 -5.02
CA TYR A 11 0.45 11.44 -6.30
C TYR A 11 -0.08 12.41 -7.39
N ARG A 12 -0.73 13.51 -7.00
CA ARG A 12 -1.27 14.53 -7.92
C ARG A 12 -0.28 15.61 -8.36
N ALA A 13 0.86 15.73 -7.67
CA ALA A 13 1.89 16.74 -7.95
C ALA A 13 2.89 16.28 -9.02
N ASP A 14 3.65 17.24 -9.55
CA ASP A 14 4.80 16.99 -10.43
C ASP A 14 6.04 17.68 -9.83
N PRO A 15 7.08 16.93 -9.40
CA PRO A 15 7.20 15.47 -9.47
C PRO A 15 6.40 14.73 -8.38
N ALA A 16 6.11 13.45 -8.61
CA ALA A 16 5.56 12.52 -7.62
C ALA A 16 6.39 11.23 -7.51
N HIS A 17 6.16 10.46 -6.45
CA HIS A 17 6.79 9.14 -6.26
C HIS A 17 6.15 8.09 -7.19
N HIS A 18 6.43 8.17 -8.49
CA HIS A 18 5.74 7.40 -9.52
C HIS A 18 5.87 5.88 -9.37
N TYR A 19 7.00 5.39 -8.82
CA TYR A 19 7.14 3.97 -8.47
C TYR A 19 6.04 3.51 -7.51
N ALA A 20 5.77 4.29 -6.46
CA ALA A 20 4.76 3.92 -5.46
C ALA A 20 3.36 4.05 -6.04
N ARG A 21 3.10 5.13 -6.79
CA ARG A 21 1.83 5.34 -7.50
C ARG A 21 1.43 4.12 -8.34
N VAL A 22 2.35 3.61 -9.16
CA VAL A 22 2.07 2.45 -10.03
C VAL A 22 1.87 1.18 -9.21
N LEU A 23 2.68 0.94 -8.17
CA LEU A 23 2.51 -0.23 -7.31
C LEU A 23 1.13 -0.27 -6.64
N HIS A 24 0.65 0.84 -6.08
CA HIS A 24 -0.71 0.91 -5.52
C HIS A 24 -1.79 0.73 -6.60
N GLU A 25 -1.61 1.31 -7.79
CA GLU A 25 -2.58 1.23 -8.89
C GLU A 25 -2.81 -0.21 -9.37
N VAL A 26 -1.74 -1.03 -9.39
CA VAL A 26 -1.80 -2.42 -9.88
C VAL A 26 -2.05 -3.45 -8.77
N SER A 27 -1.91 -3.08 -7.50
CA SER A 27 -2.26 -3.93 -6.36
C SER A 27 -3.77 -4.15 -6.29
N ALA A 28 -4.20 -5.40 -6.11
CA ALA A 28 -5.62 -5.80 -6.17
C ALA A 28 -6.55 -5.07 -5.18
N ASP A 29 -6.03 -4.65 -4.02
CA ASP A 29 -6.75 -3.92 -2.97
C ASP A 29 -6.28 -2.47 -2.82
N GLY A 30 -5.45 -1.98 -3.75
CA GLY A 30 -4.87 -0.63 -3.70
C GLY A 30 -3.78 -0.44 -2.64
N ARG A 31 -3.35 -1.50 -1.94
CA ARG A 31 -2.32 -1.44 -0.90
C ARG A 31 -0.97 -1.95 -1.41
N ALA A 32 0.10 -1.30 -0.98
CA ALA A 32 1.46 -1.68 -1.33
C ALA A 32 2.42 -1.21 -0.24
N TYR A 33 3.58 -1.84 -0.14
CA TYR A 33 4.69 -1.33 0.66
C TYR A 33 5.80 -0.88 -0.29
N ALA A 34 5.57 0.25 -0.96
CA ALA A 34 6.42 0.76 -2.02
C ALA A 34 7.50 1.74 -1.51
N PHE A 35 7.34 2.26 -0.29
CA PHE A 35 8.35 3.03 0.44
C PHE A 35 8.25 2.74 1.95
N ALA A 36 9.26 3.18 2.71
CA ALA A 36 9.45 2.75 4.10
C ALA A 36 8.31 3.13 5.07
N PHE A 37 7.44 4.09 4.72
CA PHE A 37 6.37 4.61 5.58
C PHE A 37 5.00 4.55 4.90
N ASP A 38 4.79 3.58 4.01
CA ASP A 38 3.49 3.37 3.34
C ASP A 38 2.37 2.96 4.32
N ASP A 39 2.75 2.61 5.55
CA ASP A 39 1.86 2.31 6.66
C ASP A 39 1.18 3.55 7.25
N VAL A 40 1.66 4.76 6.96
CA VAL A 40 0.98 6.00 7.34
C VAL A 40 -0.44 5.99 6.77
N ALA A 41 -1.43 6.12 7.67
CA ALA A 41 -2.85 6.03 7.35
C ALA A 41 -3.32 4.68 6.76
N GLY A 42 -2.51 3.62 6.83
CA GLY A 42 -2.94 2.23 6.57
C GLY A 42 -2.97 1.80 5.11
N PHE A 43 -2.10 2.37 4.26
CA PHE A 43 -2.00 2.03 2.83
C PHE A 43 -0.97 0.92 2.51
N ALA A 44 -0.19 0.51 3.52
CA ALA A 44 0.68 -0.66 3.46
C ALA A 44 -0.10 -1.95 3.19
N SER A 45 0.48 -2.85 2.39
CA SER A 45 0.03 -4.24 2.20
C SER A 45 0.35 -5.09 3.45
N TYR A 46 -0.24 -4.71 4.59
CA TYR A 46 -0.01 -5.29 5.90
C TYR A 46 -1.31 -5.87 6.46
N ILE A 47 -1.20 -7.08 7.01
CA ILE A 47 -2.25 -7.78 7.76
C ILE A 47 -1.69 -8.25 9.10
N GLN A 48 -2.53 -8.30 10.12
CA GLN A 48 -2.16 -8.83 11.44
C GLN A 48 -3.35 -9.49 12.12
N ASP A 49 -3.05 -10.49 12.94
CA ASP A 49 -3.98 -11.14 13.86
C ASP A 49 -3.20 -11.52 15.13
N ASN A 50 -3.81 -11.36 16.32
CA ASN A 50 -3.14 -11.58 17.60
C ASN A 50 -3.23 -13.04 18.11
N ALA A 51 -3.96 -13.92 17.42
CA ALA A 51 -4.08 -15.34 17.74
C ALA A 51 -4.32 -16.21 16.47
N PRO A 52 -3.42 -16.16 15.47
CA PRO A 52 -3.66 -16.84 14.20
C PRO A 52 -3.53 -18.36 14.32
N SER A 53 -4.36 -19.09 13.58
CA SER A 53 -4.25 -20.55 13.45
C SER A 53 -3.48 -20.99 12.19
N SER A 54 -3.40 -20.13 11.17
CA SER A 54 -2.69 -20.42 9.91
C SER A 54 -2.31 -19.12 9.15
N LEU A 55 -1.37 -19.25 8.21
CA LEU A 55 -0.97 -18.23 7.24
C LEU A 55 -0.89 -18.88 5.86
N THR A 56 -1.34 -18.17 4.81
CA THR A 56 -1.20 -18.62 3.42
C THR A 56 -0.26 -17.71 2.65
N LEU A 57 0.70 -18.29 1.93
CA LEU A 57 1.56 -17.61 0.96
C LEU A 57 1.35 -18.25 -0.41
N THR A 58 0.97 -17.44 -1.39
CA THR A 58 0.74 -17.88 -2.77
C THR A 58 1.78 -17.24 -3.69
N LEU A 59 2.51 -18.05 -4.46
CA LEU A 59 3.34 -17.55 -5.56
C LEU A 59 2.46 -17.34 -6.79
N THR A 60 2.38 -16.11 -7.30
CA THR A 60 1.58 -15.80 -8.48
C THR A 60 2.37 -16.05 -9.77
N PRO A 61 1.69 -16.34 -10.88
CA PRO A 61 2.30 -16.29 -12.21
C PRO A 61 2.84 -14.89 -12.54
N PHE A 62 3.70 -14.83 -13.55
CA PHE A 62 4.04 -13.59 -14.24
C PHE A 62 2.99 -13.27 -15.31
#